data_AF-A0A7K0M6K4-F1
#
_entry.id   AF-A0A7K0M6K4-F1
#
_cell.length_a   1.000
_cell.length_b   1.000
_cell.length_c   1.000
_cell.angle_alpha   90.00
_cell.angle_beta   90.00
_cell.angle_gamma   90.00
#
_symmetry.space_group_name_H-M   'P 1'
#
loop_
_entity.id
_entity.type
_entity.pdbx_description
1 polymer ?
#
loop_
_entity_poly.entity_id
_entity_poly.type
_entity_poly.pdbx_seq_one_letter_code
_entity_poly.pdbx_strand_id
1 'polypeptide(L)'
;MSQGPTFLSCPVCHAHAAEEVWLEEHWQLVRCTDCSLVYLSNPPSEEELKALYSFESGFHTQLVDDAASIEAADQAAQDHMR
;
A
#
# COMPACT_ATOMS: atom_id res chain seq x y z
N MET A 1 -17.39 -19.50 -22.59
CA MET A 1 -17.84 -18.44 -21.66
C MET A 1 -16.65 -18.07 -20.79
N SER A 2 -15.84 -17.09 -21.21
CA SER A 2 -14.70 -16.65 -20.40
C SER A 2 -15.23 -15.81 -19.25
N GLN A 3 -15.15 -16.35 -18.05
CA GLN A 3 -15.40 -15.59 -16.83
C GLN A 3 -14.25 -14.59 -16.70
N GLY A 4 -14.55 -13.31 -16.94
CA GLY A 4 -13.62 -12.23 -16.65
C GLY A 4 -13.27 -12.21 -15.16
N PRO A 5 -12.15 -11.59 -14.76
CA PRO A 5 -11.76 -11.47 -13.36
C PRO A 5 -12.92 -10.93 -12.51
N THR A 6 -13.21 -11.60 -11.40
CA THR A 6 -14.26 -11.21 -10.46
C THR A 6 -13.76 -10.03 -9.63
N PHE A 7 -13.94 -8.82 -10.12
CA PHE A 7 -13.59 -7.61 -9.37
C PHE A 7 -14.58 -7.37 -8.24
N LEU A 8 -14.09 -6.92 -7.08
CA LEU A 8 -14.94 -6.32 -6.06
C LEU A 8 -15.63 -5.07 -6.63
N SER A 9 -16.86 -4.81 -6.16
CA SER A 9 -17.56 -3.57 -6.49
C SER A 9 -16.78 -2.37 -6.00
N CYS A 10 -16.89 -1.25 -6.73
CA CYS A 10 -16.25 -0.01 -6.33
C CYS A 10 -16.67 0.37 -4.91
N PRO A 11 -15.73 0.63 -3.98
CA PRO A 11 -16.06 0.96 -2.60
C PRO A 11 -16.74 2.33 -2.44
N VAL A 12 -16.73 3.17 -3.48
CA VAL A 12 -17.31 4.51 -3.45
C VAL A 12 -18.65 4.58 -4.17
N CYS A 13 -18.72 4.14 -5.43
CA CYS A 13 -19.96 4.23 -6.23
C CYS A 13 -20.71 2.90 -6.38
N HIS A 14 -20.15 1.79 -5.87
CA HIS A 14 -20.72 0.43 -5.94
C HIS A 14 -20.93 -0.14 -7.36
N ALA A 15 -20.42 0.52 -8.40
CA ALA A 15 -20.40 -0.03 -9.75
C ALA A 15 -19.51 -1.29 -9.81
N HIS A 16 -19.87 -2.23 -10.70
CA HIS A 16 -19.11 -3.46 -10.96
C HIS A 16 -18.19 -3.36 -12.18
N ALA A 17 -18.13 -2.20 -12.81
CA ALA A 17 -17.30 -1.97 -13.99
C ALA A 17 -15.96 -1.34 -13.58
N ALA A 18 -14.88 -2.06 -13.86
CA ALA A 18 -13.51 -1.62 -13.62
C ALA A 18 -12.57 -2.14 -14.73
N GLU A 19 -11.51 -1.41 -15.00
CA GLU A 19 -10.42 -1.79 -15.91
C GLU A 19 -9.13 -2.06 -15.12
N GLU A 20 -8.34 -3.03 -15.56
CA GLU A 20 -7.03 -3.31 -14.95
C GLU A 20 -6.05 -2.19 -15.26
N VAL A 21 -5.40 -1.67 -14.22
CA VAL A 21 -4.34 -0.67 -14.32
C VAL A 21 -2.98 -1.34 -14.19
N TRP A 22 -2.87 -2.31 -13.28
CA TRP A 22 -1.62 -2.97 -12.95
C TRP A 22 -1.84 -4.30 -12.25
N LEU A 23 -0.90 -5.23 -12.49
CA LEU A 23 -0.89 -6.56 -11.90
C LEU A 23 0.56 -6.92 -11.53
N GLU A 24 0.80 -7.26 -10.27
CA GLU A 24 2.07 -7.80 -9.78
C GLU A 24 1.79 -8.90 -8.78
N GLU A 25 2.38 -10.08 -9.00
CA GLU A 25 2.33 -11.33 -8.20
C GLU A 25 1.09 -11.60 -7.33
N HIS A 26 0.79 -10.75 -6.34
CA HIS A 26 -0.29 -10.89 -5.38
C HIS A 26 -1.32 -9.76 -5.39
N TRP A 27 -1.09 -8.65 -6.10
CA TRP A 27 -1.90 -7.44 -6.08
C TRP A 27 -2.40 -7.06 -7.49
N GLN A 28 -3.69 -6.75 -7.57
CA GLN A 28 -4.34 -6.27 -8.78
C GLN A 28 -4.94 -4.89 -8.51
N LEU A 29 -4.41 -3.90 -9.22
CA LEU A 29 -4.89 -2.52 -9.17
C LEU A 29 -5.84 -2.29 -10.34
N VAL A 30 -7.04 -1.81 -10.04
CA VAL A 30 -8.08 -1.53 -11.03
C VAL A 30 -8.56 -0.10 -10.92
N ARG A 31 -9.13 0.43 -12.01
CA ARG A 31 -9.80 1.73 -12.06
C ARG A 31 -11.28 1.52 -12.34
N CYS A 32 -12.14 2.07 -11.50
CA CYS A 32 -13.58 2.09 -11.77
C CYS A 32 -13.88 2.94 -13.00
N THR A 33 -14.60 2.41 -13.98
CA THR A 33 -14.93 3.15 -15.22
C THR A 33 -16.04 4.18 -15.04
N ASP A 34 -16.72 4.18 -13.88
CA ASP A 34 -17.87 5.05 -13.58
C ASP A 34 -17.44 6.30 -12.79
N CYS A 35 -16.70 6.11 -11.70
CA CYS A 35 -16.22 7.20 -10.84
C CYS A 35 -14.71 7.48 -10.91
N SER A 36 -13.97 6.73 -11.73
CA SER A 36 -12.51 6.85 -11.90
C SER A 36 -11.65 6.56 -10.67
N LEU A 37 -12.24 6.04 -9.57
CA LEU A 37 -11.46 5.61 -8.40
C LEU A 37 -10.51 4.47 -8.77
N VAL A 38 -9.26 4.56 -8.32
CA VAL A 38 -8.27 3.49 -8.40
C VAL A 38 -8.23 2.74 -7.07
N TYR A 39 -8.34 1.41 -7.09
CA TYR A 39 -8.42 0.57 -5.89
C TYR A 39 -7.85 -0.83 -6.15
N LEU A 40 -7.53 -1.55 -5.07
CA LEU A 40 -7.17 -2.97 -5.15
C LEU A 40 -8.44 -3.80 -5.33
N SER A 41 -8.53 -4.60 -6.39
CA SER A 41 -9.64 -5.54 -6.59
C SER A 41 -9.55 -6.75 -5.68
N ASN A 42 -8.36 -7.03 -5.14
CA ASN A 42 -8.06 -8.12 -4.22
C ASN A 42 -7.30 -7.59 -2.97
N PRO A 43 -7.94 -6.75 -2.14
CA PRO A 43 -7.30 -6.23 -0.95
C PRO A 43 -6.96 -7.39 0.02
N PRO A 44 -5.89 -7.25 0.82
CA PRO A 44 -5.59 -8.21 1.87
C PRO A 44 -6.76 -8.33 2.85
N SER A 45 -6.94 -9.54 3.37
CA SER A 45 -7.88 -9.80 4.47
C SER A 45 -7.48 -9.02 5.73
N GLU A 46 -8.41 -8.85 6.68
CA GLU A 46 -8.09 -8.18 7.95
C GLU A 46 -6.95 -8.90 8.71
N GLU A 47 -6.92 -10.23 8.65
CA GLU A 47 -5.85 -11.04 9.24
C GLU A 47 -4.49 -10.81 8.55
N GLU A 48 -4.48 -10.71 7.22
CA GLU A 48 -3.28 -10.43 6.42
C GLU A 48 -2.79 -9.00 6.68
N LEU A 49 -3.69 -8.02 6.78
CA LEU A 49 -3.36 -6.66 7.19
C LEU A 49 -2.74 -6.63 8.58
N LYS A 50 -3.33 -7.32 9.56
CA LYS A 50 -2.75 -7.41 10.91
C LYS A 50 -1.35 -8.00 10.87
N ALA A 51 -1.13 -9.07 10.09
CA ALA A 51 0.17 -9.66 9.92
C ALA A 51 1.17 -8.68 9.29
N LEU A 52 0.82 -7.99 8.20
CA LEU A 52 1.69 -7.01 7.53
C LEU A 52 2.11 -5.87 8.46
N TYR A 53 1.20 -5.42 9.32
CA TYR A 53 1.40 -4.30 10.24
C TYR A 53 1.79 -4.74 11.66
N SER A 54 2.11 -6.02 11.86
CA SER A 54 2.56 -6.54 13.16
C SER A 54 4.02 -6.18 13.42
N PHE A 55 4.34 -5.88 14.68
CA PHE A 55 5.72 -5.74 15.15
C PHE A 55 6.55 -6.99 14.88
N GLU A 56 5.93 -8.18 14.96
CA GLU A 56 6.56 -9.47 14.69
C GLU A 56 7.01 -9.62 13.22
N SER A 57 6.32 -8.93 12.29
CA SER A 57 6.67 -8.84 10.88
C SER A 57 7.68 -7.72 10.58
N GLY A 58 8.17 -7.03 11.61
CA GLY A 58 9.17 -5.98 11.47
C GLY A 58 8.63 -4.66 10.90
N PHE A 59 7.32 -4.38 11.06
CA PHE A 59 6.67 -3.17 10.52
C PHE A 59 7.24 -1.83 11.07
N HIS A 60 8.18 -1.86 12.02
CA HIS A 60 8.95 -0.69 12.46
C HIS A 60 10.47 -0.87 12.43
N THR A 61 11.00 -2.09 12.31
CA THR A 61 12.46 -2.31 12.30
C THR A 61 13.15 -1.81 11.04
N GLN A 62 12.40 -1.67 9.94
CA GLN A 62 12.90 -1.10 8.68
C GLN A 62 12.75 0.43 8.60
N LEU A 63 12.07 1.05 9.57
CA LEU A 63 11.87 2.51 9.65
C LEU A 63 12.75 3.18 10.70
N VAL A 64 13.49 2.38 11.49
CA VAL A 64 14.57 2.91 12.33
C VAL A 64 15.71 3.22 11.38
N ASP A 65 15.86 4.50 11.02
CA ASP A 65 17.13 5.00 10.49
C ASP A 65 18.22 4.50 11.45
N ASP A 66 19.27 3.90 10.91
CA ASP A 66 20.37 3.38 11.72
C ASP A 66 20.78 4.46 12.74
N ALA A 67 21.05 4.08 13.99
CA ALA A 67 21.34 5.07 15.04
C ALA A 67 22.43 6.06 14.60
N ALA A 68 23.39 5.60 13.80
CA ALA A 68 24.43 6.44 13.22
C ALA A 68 23.91 7.52 12.26
N SER A 69 22.85 7.25 11.49
CA SER A 69 22.21 8.24 10.61
C SER A 69 21.48 9.33 11.40
N ILE A 70 20.86 8.96 12.52
CA ILE A 70 20.16 9.92 13.41
C ILE A 70 21.18 10.84 14.06
N GLU A 71 22.29 10.29 14.58
CA GLU A 71 23.39 11.05 15.17
C GLU A 71 24.07 11.96 14.13
N ALA A 72 24.28 11.48 12.91
CA ALA A 72 24.85 12.29 11.84
C ALA A 72 23.94 13.47 11.43
N ALA A 73 22.62 13.26 11.39
CA ALA A 73 21.66 14.32 11.10
C ALA A 73 21.60 15.38 12.21
N ASP A 74 21.65 14.96 13.49
CA ASP A 74 21.69 15.89 14.63
C ASP A 74 22.98 16.73 14.62
N GLN A 75 24.13 16.10 14.37
CA GLN A 75 25.42 16.80 14.28
C GLN A 75 25.44 17.81 13.14
N ALA A 76 24.89 17.47 11.97
CA ALA A 76 24.76 18.38 10.84
C ALA A 76 23.84 19.57 11.17
N ALA A 77 22.72 19.34 11.86
CA ALA A 77 21.82 20.41 12.27
C ALA A 77 22.48 21.39 13.25
N GLN A 78 23.32 20.90 14.17
CA GLN A 78 24.06 21.73 15.12
C GLN A 78 25.14 22.59 14.43
N ASP A 79 25.86 22.04 13.44
CA ASP A 79 26.89 22.78 12.69
C ASP A 79 26.29 23.93 11.86
N HIS A 80 25.12 23.71 11.25
CA HIS A 80 24.41 24.71 10.46
C HIS A 80 23.75 25.83 11.29
N MET A 81 23.64 25.68 12.62
CA MET A 81 23.12 26.71 13.53
C MET A 81 24.21 27.63 14.12
N ARG A 82 25.47 27.44 13.70
CA ARG A 82 26.63 28.23 14.16
C ARG A 82 27.02 29.32 13.14
#